data_AF-A0A6I1FJ34-F1
#
_entry.id   AF-A0A6I1FJ34-F1
#
_cell.length_a   1.000
_cell.length_b   1.000
_cell.length_c   1.000
_cell.angle_alpha   90.00
_cell.angle_beta   90.00
_cell.angle_gamma   90.00
#
_symmetry.space_group_name_H-M   'P 1'
#
loop_
_entity.id
_entity.type
_entity.pdbx_description
1 polymer ?
#
loop_
_entity_poly.entity_id
_entity_poly.type
_entity_poly.pdbx_seq_one_letter_code
_entity_poly.pdbx_strand_id
1 'polypeptide(L)' 'MQFQLDLIEDKIEFFEAADLVSLEKKIAEKIELNRAILLGVYSVSHEMQVDADGRRYFSAVVHFKAKK' A
#
# COMPACT_ATOMS: atom_id res chain seq x y z
N MET A 1 -12.61 21.70 26.37
CA MET A 1 -11.85 20.54 25.85
C MET A 1 -11.27 20.93 24.51
N GLN A 2 -9.94 20.91 24.38
CA GLN A 2 -9.29 21.00 23.07
C GLN A 2 -9.21 19.56 22.53
N PHE A 3 -10.02 19.21 21.54
CA PHE A 3 -9.86 17.93 20.83
C PHE A 3 -8.62 18.04 19.95
N GLN A 4 -7.51 17.43 20.36
CA GLN A 4 -6.38 17.18 19.47
C GLN A 4 -6.61 15.81 18.81
N LEU A 5 -6.85 15.83 17.50
CA LEU A 5 -6.84 14.63 16.68
C LEU A 5 -5.41 14.41 16.21
N ASP A 6 -4.72 13.44 16.78
CA ASP A 6 -3.45 12.95 16.25
C ASP A 6 -3.74 12.13 15.00
N LEU A 7 -3.68 12.78 13.84
CA LEU A 7 -3.88 12.17 12.54
C LEU A 7 -2.61 11.45 12.12
N ILE A 8 -2.76 10.24 11.57
CA ILE A 8 -1.64 9.55 10.92
C ILE A 8 -1.29 10.35 9.66
N GLU A 9 -0.06 10.85 9.58
CA GLU A 9 0.39 11.63 8.42
C GLU A 9 0.98 10.77 7.32
N ASP A 10 1.74 9.74 7.68
CA ASP A 10 2.47 8.88 6.77
C ASP A 10 2.33 7.42 7.20
N LYS A 11 2.11 6.55 6.21
CA LYS A 11 2.02 5.10 6.40
C LYS A 11 2.64 4.40 5.19
N ILE A 12 3.62 3.54 5.43
CA ILE A 12 4.22 2.67 4.40
C ILE A 12 3.65 1.27 4.57
N GLU A 13 3.20 0.66 3.48
CA GLU A 13 2.71 -0.73 3.49
C GLU A 13 3.32 -1.51 2.32
N PHE A 14 3.82 -2.71 2.63
CA PHE A 14 4.42 -3.62 1.67
C PHE A 14 3.39 -4.68 1.26
N PHE A 15 3.38 -4.98 -0.03
CA PHE A 15 2.47 -5.95 -0.63
C PHE A 15 3.27 -6.95 -1.44
N GLU A 16 2.79 -8.19 -1.47
CA GLU A 16 3.32 -9.23 -2.35
C GLU A 16 2.20 -10.12 -2.87
N ALA A 17 2.39 -10.68 -4.07
CA ALA A 17 1.51 -11.69 -4.65
C ALA A 17 2.23 -12.52 -5.72
N ALA A 18 1.63 -13.67 -6.07
CA ALA A 18 2.12 -14.54 -7.14
C ALA A 18 1.88 -13.99 -8.55
N ASP A 19 0.97 -13.03 -8.68
CA ASP A 19 0.61 -12.39 -9.94
C ASP A 19 0.19 -10.92 -9.70
N LEU A 20 0.24 -10.13 -10.78
CA LEU A 20 -0.04 -8.70 -10.71
C LEU A 20 -1.50 -8.38 -10.35
N VAL A 21 -2.45 -9.20 -10.81
CA VAL A 21 -3.89 -8.98 -10.56
C VAL A 21 -4.20 -9.14 -9.06
N SER A 22 -3.62 -10.17 -8.45
CA SER A 22 -3.70 -10.41 -7.01
C SER A 22 -3.03 -9.28 -6.23
N LEU A 23 -1.91 -8.75 -6.70
CA LEU A 23 -1.22 -7.62 -6.07
C LEU A 23 -2.08 -6.35 -6.12
N GLU A 24 -2.61 -6.01 -7.29
CA GLU A 24 -3.48 -4.86 -7.51
C GLU A 24 -4.72 -4.91 -6.62
N LYS A 25 -5.36 -6.09 -6.51
CA LYS A 25 -6.51 -6.29 -5.64
C LYS A 25 -6.18 -6.00 -4.17
N LYS A 26 -5.06 -6.52 -3.66
CA LYS A 26 -4.62 -6.27 -2.27
C LYS A 26 -4.37 -4.78 -2.01
N ILE A 27 -3.73 -4.09 -2.96
CA ILE A 27 -3.47 -2.65 -2.86
C ILE A 27 -4.79 -1.87 -2.86
N ALA A 28 -5.72 -2.20 -3.77
CA ALA A 28 -7.02 -1.54 -3.87
C ALA A 28 -7.86 -1.69 -2.58
N GLU A 29 -7.88 -2.87 -1.98
CA GLU A 29 -8.54 -3.10 -0.70
C GLU A 29 -7.96 -2.21 0.41
N LYS A 30 -6.63 -2.06 0.46
CA LYS A 30 -5.98 -1.18 1.43
C LYS A 30 -6.19 0.30 1.14
N ILE A 31 -6.30 0.70 -0.12
CA ILE A 31 -6.68 2.07 -0.48
C ILE A 31 -8.05 2.41 0.11
N GLU A 32 -9.06 1.55 -0.05
CA GLU A 32 -10.39 1.80 0.51
C GLU A 32 -10.39 1.89 2.03
N LEU A 33 -9.66 1.00 2.71
CA LEU A 33 -9.53 1.05 4.17
C LEU A 33 -8.81 2.31 4.66
N ASN A 34 -7.74 2.73 3.97
CA ASN A 34 -6.97 3.92 4.34
C ASN A 34 -7.73 5.23 4.11
N ARG A 35 -8.71 5.27 3.18
CA ARG A 35 -9.61 6.43 3.02
C ARG A 35 -10.39 6.72 4.30
N ALA A 36 -10.80 5.69 5.05
CA ALA A 36 -11.54 5.84 6.30
C ALA A 36 -10.74 6.57 7.39
N ILE A 37 -9.40 6.56 7.28
CA ILE A 37 -8.48 7.27 8.18
C ILE A 37 -7.79 8.46 7.49
N LEU A 38 -8.42 9.03 6.46
CA LEU A 38 -7.98 10.25 5.74
C LEU A 38 -6.64 10.14 5.02
N LEU A 39 -6.14 8.93 4.81
CA LEU A 39 -4.94 8.67 4.03
C LEU A 39 -5.31 8.45 2.54
N GLY A 40 -4.47 8.97 1.64
CA GLY A 40 -4.49 8.70 0.20
C GLY A 40 -3.17 8.13 -0.28
N VAL A 41 -3.11 7.61 -1.51
CA VAL A 41 -1.86 7.14 -2.11
C VAL A 41 -1.00 8.35 -2.47
N TYR A 42 0.23 8.38 -1.95
CA TYR A 42 1.25 9.36 -2.29
C TYR A 42 2.20 8.82 -3.36
N SER A 43 2.68 7.59 -3.20
CA SER A 43 3.52 6.93 -4.19
C SER A 43 3.37 5.41 -4.15
N VAL A 44 3.69 4.77 -5.27
CA VAL A 44 3.75 3.31 -5.40
C VAL A 44 5.05 2.95 -6.13
N SER A 45 5.83 2.05 -5.55
CA SER A 45 6.99 1.42 -6.21
C SER A 45 6.72 -0.06 -6.34
N HIS A 46 6.99 -0.66 -7.50
CA HIS A 46 6.72 -2.06 -7.79
C HIS A 46 7.98 -2.76 -8.31
N GLU A 47 8.23 -3.97 -7.81
CA GLU A 47 9.32 -4.83 -8.25
C GLU A 47 8.82 -6.25 -8.49
N MET A 48 9.38 -6.89 -9.51
CA MET A 48 9.14 -8.30 -9.82
C MET A 48 10.46 -9.04 -9.74
N GLN A 49 10.46 -10.15 -8.99
CA GLN A 49 11.60 -11.05 -8.86
C GLN A 49 11.21 -12.46 -9.30
N VAL A 50 12.19 -13.17 -9.85
CA VAL A 50 12.08 -14.59 -10.18
C VAL A 50 13.05 -15.33 -9.29
N ASP A 51 12.58 -16.31 -8.53
CA ASP A 51 13.44 -17.13 -7.68
C ASP A 51 14.23 -18.17 -8.50
N ALA A 52 15.10 -18.93 -7.83
CA ALA A 52 15.89 -19.98 -8.45
C ALA A 52 15.06 -21.12 -9.06
N ASP A 53 13.83 -21.32 -8.57
CA ASP A 53 12.88 -22.33 -9.05
C ASP A 53 11.98 -21.81 -10.19
N GLY A 54 12.19 -20.56 -10.64
CA GLY A 54 11.43 -19.92 -11.71
C GLY A 54 10.08 -19.34 -11.27
N ARG A 55 9.78 -19.29 -9.96
CA ARG A 55 8.56 -18.68 -9.43
C ARG A 55 8.66 -17.17 -9.45
N ARG A 56 7.58 -16.54 -9.88
CA ARG A 56 7.47 -15.08 -9.95
C ARG A 56 6.86 -14.56 -8.66
N TYR A 57 7.50 -13.55 -8.09
CA TYR A 57 6.96 -12.77 -6.98
C TYR A 57 6.83 -11.33 -7.43
N PHE A 58 5.63 -10.80 -7.29
CA PHE A 58 5.33 -9.39 -7.53
C PHE A 58 5.23 -8.71 -6.17
N SER A 59 5.91 -7.59 -6.01
CA SER A 59 5.96 -6.85 -4.76
C SER A 59 5.74 -5.36 -5.02
N ALA A 60 5.13 -4.68 -4.05
CA ALA A 60 4.98 -3.24 -4.11
C ALA A 60 5.11 -2.61 -2.73
N VAL A 61 5.68 -1.41 -2.71
CA VAL A 61 5.69 -0.51 -1.56
C VAL A 61 4.73 0.63 -1.87
N VAL A 62 3.70 0.78 -1.04
CA VAL A 62 2.75 1.89 -1.16
C VAL A 62 2.97 2.85 -0.01
N HIS A 63 3.26 4.10 -0.35
CA HIS A 63 3.28 5.20 0.59
C HIS A 63 1.91 5.85 0.62
N PHE A 64 1.21 5.70 1.73
CA PHE A 64 -0.02 6.41 2.04
C PHE A 64 0.30 7.67 2.84
N LYS A 65 -0.31 8.79 2.48
CA LYS A 65 -0.13 10.07 3.14
C LYS A 65 -1.46 10.76 3.41
N ALA A 66 -1.55 11.50 4.51
CA ALA A 66 -2.70 12.33 4.80
C ALA A 66 -2.99 13.26 3.61
N LYS A 67 -4.25 13.31 3.20
CA LYS A 67 -4.67 14.26 2.16
C LYS A 67 -4.54 15.67 2.73
N LYS A 68 -3.66 16.47 2.13
CA LYS A 68 -3.58 17.91 2.39
C LYS A 68 -4.73 18.65 1.70
#